data_AF-A0A352NJ31-F1
#
_entry.id   AF-A0A352NJ31-F1
#
_cell.length_a   1.000
_cell.length_b   1.000
_cell.length_c   1.000
_cell.angle_alpha   90.00
_cell.angle_beta   90.00
_cell.angle_gamma   90.00
#
_symmetry.space_group_name_H-M   'P 1'
#
loop_
_entity.id
_entity.type
_entity.pdbx_description
1 polymer ?
#
loop_
_entity_poly.entity_id
_entity_poly.type
_entity_poly.pdbx_seq_one_letter_code
_entity_poly.pdbx_strand_id
1 'polypeptide(L)'
;WCHVMERESFEDVEVARLLNKDFIAIKVDREERPDIDSIYMTVCQALTGQGGWPMTIIMAPDAKPFFAGTYFPRHNRMGLPGIVTVLERASRAWREN
;
A
#
# COMPACT_ATOMS: atom_id res chain seq x y z
N TRP A 1 4.41 -13.70 -1.07
CA TRP A 1 3.61 -12.55 -1.54
C TRP A 1 4.37 -11.24 -1.56
N CYS A 2 5.20 -10.90 -0.56
CA CYS A 2 6.00 -9.67 -0.61
C CYS A 2 6.89 -9.60 -1.87
N HIS A 3 7.69 -10.65 -2.11
CA HIS A 3 8.53 -10.76 -3.31
C HIS A 3 7.72 -10.83 -4.62
N VAL A 4 6.48 -11.33 -4.58
CA VAL A 4 5.59 -11.38 -5.76
C VAL A 4 5.16 -9.97 -6.14
N MET A 5 4.62 -9.22 -5.17
CA MET A 5 4.17 -7.85 -5.38
C MET A 5 5.33 -6.91 -5.73
N GLU A 6 6.51 -7.12 -5.14
CA GLU A 6 7.72 -6.40 -5.50
C GLU A 6 8.06 -6.57 -6.98
N ARG A 7 8.19 -7.81 -7.44
CA ARG A 7 8.51 -8.11 -8.85
C ARG A 7 7.41 -7.69 -9.82
N GLU A 8 6.14 -7.89 -9.45
CA GLU A 8 5.01 -7.57 -10.34
C GLU A 8 4.70 -6.07 -10.40
N SER A 9 5.03 -5.32 -9.34
CA SER A 9 4.58 -3.94 -9.19
C SER A 9 5.68 -2.95 -8.85
N PHE A 10 6.48 -3.16 -7.81
CA PHE A 10 7.43 -2.13 -7.36
C PHE A 10 8.68 -2.02 -8.25
N GLU A 11 9.01 -3.06 -9.02
CA GLU A 11 10.03 -3.01 -10.09
C GLU A 11 9.49 -2.40 -11.40
N ASP A 12 8.17 -2.19 -11.51
CA ASP A 12 7.55 -1.69 -12.73
C ASP A 12 7.62 -0.16 -12.83
N VAL A 13 8.08 0.33 -13.99
CA VAL A 13 8.33 1.75 -14.24
C VAL A 13 7.05 2.60 -14.15
N GLU A 14 5.88 2.03 -14.48
CA GLU A 14 4.61 2.75 -14.40
C GLU A 14 4.20 2.98 -12.95
N VAL A 15 4.25 1.94 -12.14
CA VAL A 15 3.95 2.01 -10.70
C VAL A 15 4.93 2.93 -9.99
N ALA A 16 6.23 2.82 -10.29
CA ALA A 16 7.25 3.70 -9.74
C ALA A 16 6.99 5.19 -10.08
N ARG A 17 6.56 5.48 -11.31
CA ARG A 17 6.19 6.85 -11.71
C ARG A 17 4.99 7.39 -10.92
N LEU A 18 3.97 6.57 -10.70
CA LEU A 18 2.79 6.96 -9.91
C LEU A 18 3.18 7.25 -8.45
N LEU A 19 3.97 6.36 -7.85
CA LEU A 19 4.48 6.54 -6.49
C LEU A 19 5.29 7.83 -6.37
N ASN A 20 6.28 8.04 -7.25
CA ASN A 20 7.15 9.22 -7.22
C ASN A 20 6.42 10.54 -7.49
N LYS A 21 5.29 10.50 -8.19
CA LYS A 21 4.52 11.68 -8.53
C LYS A 21 3.65 12.15 -7.36
N ASP A 22 2.96 11.23 -6.71
CA ASP A 22 1.85 11.56 -5.81
C ASP A 22 2.08 11.08 -4.35
N PHE A 23 3.14 10.32 -4.06
CA PHE A 23 3.37 9.70 -2.75
C PHE A 23 4.83 9.84 -2.28
N ILE A 24 5.02 9.77 -0.96
CA ILE A 24 6.33 9.50 -0.35
C ILE A 24 6.34 8.01 0.04
N ALA A 25 7.03 7.20 -0.77
CA ALA A 25 7.11 5.77 -0.55
C ALA A 25 8.12 5.43 0.57
N ILE A 26 7.67 4.70 1.59
CA ILE A 26 8.51 4.23 2.70
C ILE A 26 8.49 2.70 2.70
N LYS A 27 9.66 2.09 2.53
CA LYS A 27 9.86 0.65 2.63
C LYS A 27 10.27 0.32 4.07
N VAL A 28 9.57 -0.61 4.69
CA VAL A 28 9.86 -1.06 6.06
C VAL A 28 10.16 -2.55 6.03
N ASP A 29 11.28 -2.93 6.64
CA ASP A 29 11.58 -4.33 6.94
C ASP A 29 11.03 -4.68 8.32
N ARG A 30 10.18 -5.72 8.39
CA ARG A 30 9.56 -6.16 9.64
C ARG A 30 10.52 -6.88 10.57
N GLU A 31 11.58 -7.49 10.04
CA GLU A 31 12.59 -8.18 10.85
C GLU A 31 13.46 -7.16 11.59
N GLU A 32 13.71 -6.01 10.95
CA GLU A 32 14.42 -4.89 11.56
C GLU A 32 13.50 -4.01 12.43
N ARG A 33 12.23 -3.82 12.04
CA ARG A 33 11.24 -2.95 12.71
C ARG A 33 9.94 -3.69 13.07
N PRO A 34 9.99 -4.71 13.95
CA PRO A 34 8.80 -5.45 14.38
C PRO A 34 7.81 -4.58 15.19
N ASP A 35 8.31 -3.49 15.79
CA ASP A 35 7.52 -2.48 16.49
C ASP A 35 6.58 -1.73 15.54
N ILE A 36 7.12 -1.27 14.41
CA ILE A 36 6.34 -0.59 13.36
C ILE A 36 5.35 -1.56 12.71
N ASP A 37 5.81 -2.76 12.39
CA ASP A 37 4.99 -3.81 11.78
C ASP A 37 3.74 -4.12 12.61
N SER A 38 3.92 -4.31 13.92
CA SER A 38 2.82 -4.63 14.85
C SER A 38 1.76 -3.52 14.88
N ILE A 39 2.20 -2.25 14.94
CA ILE A 39 1.30 -1.09 14.96
C ILE A 39 0.43 -1.06 13.69
N TYR A 40 1.06 -1.17 12.53
CA TYR A 40 0.34 -1.07 11.26
C TYR A 40 -0.45 -2.34 10.92
N MET A 41 -0.07 -3.51 11.46
CA MET A 41 -0.89 -4.73 11.38
C MET A 41 -2.22 -4.53 12.11
N THR A 42 -2.20 -3.92 13.30
CA THR A 42 -3.45 -3.56 14.01
C THR A 42 -4.31 -2.59 13.20
N VAL A 43 -3.69 -1.59 12.57
CA VAL A 43 -4.41 -0.66 11.66
C VAL A 43 -5.03 -1.40 10.48
N CYS A 44 -4.28 -2.31 9.83
CA CYS A 44 -4.77 -3.09 8.70
C CYS A 44 -5.99 -3.94 9.09
N GLN A 45 -5.90 -4.63 10.23
CA GLN A 45 -6.99 -5.43 10.76
C GLN A 45 -8.21 -4.57 11.12
N ALA A 46 -8.00 -3.39 11.72
CA ALA A 46 -9.09 -2.47 12.06
C ALA A 46 -9.81 -1.93 10.82
N LEU A 47 -9.08 -1.61 9.74
CA LEU A 47 -9.65 -1.04 8.52
C LEU A 47 -10.25 -2.09 7.57
N THR A 48 -9.70 -3.31 7.55
CA THR A 48 -10.06 -4.32 6.53
C THR A 48 -10.68 -5.59 7.11
N GLY A 49 -10.68 -5.76 8.43
CA GLY A 49 -11.10 -6.99 9.12
C GLY A 49 -10.09 -8.14 9.02
N GLN A 50 -8.98 -7.96 8.30
CA GLN A 50 -7.95 -8.97 8.08
C GLN A 50 -6.54 -8.37 8.08
N GLY A 51 -5.52 -9.22 8.17
CA GLY A 51 -4.13 -8.82 8.19
C GLY A 51 -3.25 -9.77 7.38
N GLY A 52 -2.04 -9.33 7.07
CA GLY A 52 -1.07 -10.15 6.36
C GLY A 52 -0.01 -9.31 5.67
N TRP A 53 0.90 -10.00 4.97
CA TRP A 53 2.02 -9.39 4.25
C TRP A 53 1.99 -9.78 2.76
N PRO A 54 2.38 -8.88 1.83
CA PRO A 54 2.86 -7.53 2.06
C PRO A 54 1.76 -6.64 2.63
N MET A 55 2.13 -5.63 3.41
CA MET A 55 1.19 -4.69 4.02
C MET A 55 1.41 -3.32 3.40
N THR A 56 0.36 -2.78 2.77
CA THR A 56 0.35 -1.46 2.15
C THR A 56 -0.53 -0.55 2.98
N ILE A 57 0.04 0.51 3.54
CA ILE A 57 -0.68 1.55 4.28
C ILE A 57 -0.53 2.86 3.54
N ILE A 58 -1.63 3.60 3.37
CA ILE A 58 -1.61 4.98 2.91
C ILE A 58 -2.15 5.86 4.03
N MET A 59 -1.39 6.91 4.36
CA MET A 59 -1.67 7.78 5.49
C MET A 59 -1.39 9.24 5.15
N ALA A 60 -2.04 10.14 5.89
CA ALA A 60 -1.77 11.56 5.81
C ALA A 60 -0.42 11.92 6.47
N PRO A 61 0.16 13.12 6.18
CA PRO A 61 1.45 13.53 6.73
C PRO A 61 1.51 13.61 8.26
N ASP A 62 0.37 13.70 8.94
CA ASP A 62 0.25 13.65 10.40
C ASP A 62 0.16 12.21 10.95
N ALA A 63 0.61 11.24 10.15
CA ALA A 63 0.66 9.80 10.45
C ALA A 63 -0.71 9.16 10.74
N LYS A 64 -1.80 9.71 10.20
CA LYS A 64 -3.14 9.11 10.29
C LYS A 64 -3.44 8.23 9.08
N PRO A 65 -3.51 6.89 9.26
CA PRO A 65 -3.85 5.98 8.17
C PRO A 65 -5.31 6.14 7.75
N PHE A 66 -5.55 6.15 6.45
CA PHE A 66 -6.91 6.18 5.89
C PHE A 66 -7.16 5.03 4.91
N PHE A 67 -6.12 4.28 4.54
CA PHE A 67 -6.23 3.08 3.71
C PHE A 67 -5.24 2.02 4.17
N ALA A 68 -5.67 0.77 4.10
CA ALA A 68 -4.83 -0.39 4.31
C ALA A 68 -5.23 -1.53 3.38
N GLY A 69 -4.28 -2.36 3.03
CA GLY A 69 -4.53 -3.64 2.38
C GLY A 69 -3.27 -4.49 2.31
N THR A 70 -3.45 -5.73 1.89
CA THR A 70 -2.36 -6.70 1.85
C THR A 70 -1.75 -6.79 0.44
N TYR A 71 -2.02 -7.88 -0.26
CA TYR A 71 -1.57 -8.09 -1.62
C TYR A 71 -2.45 -7.37 -2.63
N PHE A 72 -1.82 -6.65 -3.56
CA PHE A 72 -2.46 -6.12 -4.76
C PHE A 72 -1.71 -6.61 -6.00
N PRO A 73 -2.40 -7.17 -7.01
CA PRO A 73 -1.80 -7.39 -8.32
C PRO A 73 -1.45 -6.03 -8.96
N ARG A 74 -0.61 -6.02 -10.01
CA ARG A 74 -0.31 -4.78 -10.74
C ARG A 74 -1.57 -4.09 -11.27
N HIS A 75 -2.40 -4.87 -11.96
CA HIS A 75 -3.67 -4.46 -12.57
C HIS A 75 -4.85 -5.21 -11.97
N ASN A 76 -6.04 -4.64 -12.10
CA ASN A 76 -7.29 -5.24 -11.63
C ASN A 76 -7.44 -6.68 -12.14
N ARG A 77 -7.72 -7.62 -11.24
CA ARG A 77 -7.84 -9.04 -11.58
C ARG A 77 -8.89 -9.71 -10.72
N MET A 78 -9.83 -10.42 -11.34
CA MET A 78 -10.83 -11.27 -10.65
C MET A 78 -11.56 -10.53 -9.50
N GLY A 79 -11.96 -9.27 -9.74
CA GLY A 79 -12.65 -8.44 -8.75
C GLY A 79 -11.75 -7.82 -7.68
N LEU A 80 -10.45 -8.12 -7.67
CA LEU A 80 -9.46 -7.45 -6.82
C LEU A 80 -8.93 -6.19 -7.54
N PRO A 81 -8.89 -5.03 -6.87
CA PRO A 81 -8.22 -3.86 -7.41
C PRO A 81 -6.71 -4.11 -7.51
N GLY A 82 -6.10 -3.60 -8.57
CA GLY A 82 -4.65 -3.56 -8.73
C GLY A 82 -4.06 -2.33 -8.07
N ILE A 83 -2.75 -2.37 -7.80
CA ILE A 83 -2.05 -1.27 -7.11
C ILE A 83 -2.11 0.03 -7.92
N VAL A 84 -2.09 -0.03 -9.26
CA VAL A 84 -2.26 1.16 -10.11
C VAL A 84 -3.59 1.86 -9.81
N THR A 85 -4.69 1.10 -9.83
CA THR A 85 -6.02 1.63 -9.51
C THR A 85 -6.12 2.15 -8.08
N VAL A 86 -5.48 1.48 -7.11
CA VAL A 86 -5.45 1.93 -5.71
C VAL A 86 -4.75 3.29 -5.60
N LEU A 87 -3.55 3.42 -6.17
CA LEU A 87 -2.76 4.66 -6.12
C LEU A 87 -3.46 5.82 -6.82
N GLU A 88 -4.02 5.59 -8.01
CA GLU A 88 -4.78 6.63 -8.74
C GLU A 88 -6.00 7.10 -7.97
N ARG A 89 -6.77 6.18 -7.38
CA ARG A 89 -7.96 6.54 -6.58
C ARG A 89 -7.59 7.28 -5.31
N ALA A 90 -6.54 6.85 -4.61
CA ALA A 90 -6.06 7.53 -3.41
C ALA A 90 -5.56 8.95 -3.73
N SER A 91 -4.75 9.11 -4.79
CA SER A 91 -4.25 10.40 -5.25
C SER A 91 -5.36 11.35 -5.72
N ARG A 92 -6.38 10.81 -6.38
CA ARG A 92 -7.56 11.59 -6.78
C ARG A 92 -8.36 12.05 -5.56
N ALA A 93 -8.68 11.13 -4.65
CA ALA A 93 -9.42 11.44 -3.43
C ALA A 93 -8.69 12.46 -2.55
N TRP A 94 -7.36 12.44 -2.52
CA TRP A 94 -6.54 13.40 -1.80
C TRP A 94 -6.56 14.81 -2.40
N ARG A 95 -6.71 14.94 -3.72
CA ARG A 95 -6.75 16.24 -4.41
C ARG A 95 -8.13 16.88 -4.47
N GLU A 96 -9.18 16.07 -4.39
CA GLU A 96 -10.57 16.52 -4.48
C GLU A 96 -11.18 16.86 -3.11
N ASN A 97 -10.48 16.62 -2.00
CA ASN A 97 -10.86 17.00 -0.63
C ASN A 97 -9.88 18.01 -0.05
#